data_AF-A0A645IWS8-F1
#
_entry.id   AF-A0A645IWS8-F1
#
_cell.length_a   1.000
_cell.length_b   1.000
_cell.length_c   1.000
_cell.angle_alpha   90.00
_cell.angle_beta   90.00
_cell.angle_gamma   90.00
#
_symmetry.space_group_name_H-M   'P 1'
#
loop_
_entity.id
_entity.type
_entity.pdbx_description
1 polymer ?
#
loop_
_entity_poly.entity_id
_entity_poly.type
_entity_poly.pdbx_seq_one_letter_code
_entity_poly.pdbx_strand_id
1 'polypeptide(L)' 'MEAASLPFEFMMNTLRLADGFHPSLFEARTARSLHTILPQLNAAKAEGLLEVGPEKIAPTLKGRRFLNVLLERFL' A
#
# COMPACT_ATOMS: atom_id res chain seq x y z
N MET A 1 9.23 9.28 19.80
CA MET A 1 8.64 7.94 19.60
C MET A 1 7.62 8.10 18.50
N GLU A 2 8.05 7.83 17.26
CA GLU A 2 7.28 8.12 16.06
C GLU A 2 6.08 7.18 16.01
N ALA A 3 4.89 7.72 16.30
CA ALA A 3 3.66 7.09 15.88
C ALA A 3 3.60 7.23 14.36
N ALA A 4 4.29 6.34 13.66
CA ALA A 4 4.02 6.08 12.26
C ALA A 4 2.49 5.98 12.12
N SER A 5 1.90 6.79 11.24
CA SER A 5 0.46 6.80 11.08
C SER A 5 -0.04 5.39 10.76
N LEU A 6 -1.13 4.93 11.40
CA LEU A 6 -1.68 3.58 11.19
C LEU A 6 -1.78 3.15 9.71
N PRO A 7 -2.16 4.04 8.76
CA PRO A 7 -2.07 3.77 7.32
C PRO A 7 -0.68 3.31 6.84
N PHE A 8 0.37 4.01 7.25
CA PHE A 8 1.73 3.71 6.82
C PHE A 8 2.21 2.37 7.39
N GLU A 9 1.99 2.11 8.68
CA GLU A 9 2.34 0.83 9.30
C GLU A 9 1.60 -0.34 8.63
N PHE A 10 0.32 -0.13 8.30
CA PHE A 10 -0.46 -1.11 7.57
C PHE A 10 0.16 -1.41 6.19
N MET A 11 0.50 -0.39 5.41
CA MET A 11 1.10 -0.56 4.07
C MET A 11 2.47 -1.23 4.15
N MET A 12 3.30 -0.86 5.13
CA MET A 12 4.58 -1.51 5.39
C MET A 12 4.44 -3.00 5.64
N ASN A 13 3.49 -3.39 6.48
CA ASN A 13 3.29 -4.79 6.84
C ASN A 13 2.69 -5.58 5.68
N THR A 14 1.65 -5.07 5.02
CA THR A 14 0.97 -5.80 3.94
C THR A 14 1.78 -5.90 2.66
N LEU A 15 2.51 -4.85 2.26
CA LEU A 15 3.32 -4.90 1.04
C LEU A 15 4.58 -5.76 1.20
N ARG A 16 5.12 -5.92 2.40
CA ARG A 16 6.25 -6.85 2.68
C ARG A 16 5.88 -8.31 2.52
N LEU A 17 4.63 -8.66 2.82
CA LEU A 17 4.14 -10.05 2.68
C LEU A 17 3.97 -10.49 1.22
N ALA A 18 4.14 -9.58 0.25
CA ALA A 18 4.02 -9.79 -1.20
C ALA A 18 2.62 -10.21 -1.70
N ASP A 19 1.85 -10.91 -0.88
CA ASP A 19 0.50 -11.38 -1.19
C ASP A 19 -0.52 -10.26 -1.27
N GLY A 20 -0.17 -9.04 -0.83
CA GLY A 20 -1.06 -7.89 -0.89
C GLY A 20 -2.19 -7.97 0.13
N PHE A 21 -3.26 -7.20 -0.11
CA PHE A 21 -4.41 -7.13 0.78
C PHE A 21 -5.70 -6.78 0.03
N HIS A 22 -6.83 -7.16 0.60
CA HIS A 22 -8.13 -6.70 0.12
C HIS A 22 -8.35 -5.23 0.52
N PRO A 23 -8.81 -4.32 -0.36
CA PRO A 23 -8.96 -2.90 -0.04
C PRO A 23 -9.76 -2.60 1.23
N SER A 24 -10.81 -3.35 1.51
CA SER A 24 -11.61 -3.19 2.75
C SER A 24 -10.82 -3.47 4.04
N LEU A 25 -9.75 -4.25 3.98
CA LEU A 25 -8.90 -4.54 5.14
C LEU A 25 -8.16 -3.29 5.61
N PHE A 26 -7.82 -2.38 4.70
CA PHE A 26 -7.18 -1.12 5.04
C PHE A 26 -8.08 -0.28 5.95
N GLU A 27 -9.34 -0.09 5.56
CA GLU A 27 -10.28 0.71 6.34
C GLU A 27 -10.58 0.06 7.69
N ALA A 28 -10.75 -1.27 7.70
CA ALA A 28 -10.99 -2.05 8.91
C ALA A 28 -9.85 -1.97 9.94
N ARG A 29 -8.59 -1.80 9.49
CA ARG A 29 -7.41 -1.80 10.38
C ARG A 29 -6.88 -0.41 10.71
N THR A 30 -7.14 0.57 9.86
CA THR A 30 -6.60 1.93 10.03
C THR A 30 -7.65 2.94 10.46
N ALA A 31 -8.95 2.58 10.38
CA ALA A 31 -10.09 3.48 10.55
C ALA A 31 -10.02 4.72 9.63
N ARG A 32 -9.31 4.62 8.51
CA ARG A 32 -9.19 5.64 7.47
C ARG A 32 -9.72 5.08 6.16
N SER A 33 -10.38 5.93 5.38
CA SER A 33 -10.84 5.52 4.06
C SER A 33 -9.65 5.29 3.13
N LEU A 34 -9.74 4.28 2.26
CA LEU A 34 -8.75 4.04 1.21
C LEU A 34 -8.54 5.27 0.30
N HIS A 35 -9.57 6.12 0.19
CA HIS A 35 -9.51 7.38 -0.56
C HIS A 35 -8.37 8.31 -0.13
N THR A 36 -7.90 8.23 1.12
CA THR A 36 -6.79 9.05 1.59
C THR A 36 -5.44 8.66 0.96
N ILE A 37 -5.32 7.42 0.48
CA ILE A 37 -4.10 6.89 -0.15
C ILE A 37 -4.29 6.54 -1.64
N LEU A 38 -5.48 6.79 -2.21
CA LEU A 38 -5.76 6.55 -3.63
C LEU A 38 -4.77 7.24 -4.58
N PRO A 39 -4.36 8.51 -4.36
CA PRO A 39 -3.37 9.16 -5.22
C PRO A 39 -2.04 8.39 -5.29
N GLN A 40 -1.54 7.94 -4.13
CA GLN A 40 -0.30 7.17 -3.99
C GLN A 40 -0.42 5.79 -4.66
N LEU A 41 -1.56 5.11 -4.44
CA LEU A 41 -1.86 3.82 -5.09
C LEU A 41 -1.89 3.96 -6.62
N ASN A 42 -2.54 5.00 -7.15
CA ASN A 42 -2.62 5.24 -8.58
C ASN A 42 -1.26 5.58 -9.20
N ALA A 43 -0.44 6.40 -8.52
CA ALA A 43 0.92 6.70 -8.97
C ALA A 43 1.79 5.43 -9.02
N ALA A 44 1.77 4.63 -7.95
CA ALA A 44 2.51 3.37 -7.91
C ALA A 44 2.00 2.35 -8.95
N LYS A 45 0.70 2.34 -9.24
CA LYS A 45 0.11 1.55 -10.34
C LYS A 45 0.61 2.01 -11.70
N ALA A 46 0.58 3.32 -11.97
CA ALA A 46 1.05 3.88 -13.24
C ALA A 46 2.52 3.57 -13.51
N GLU A 47 3.34 3.46 -12.47
CA GLU A 47 4.74 3.07 -12.57
C GLU A 47 4.98 1.55 -12.62
N GLY A 48 3.91 0.76 -12.55
CA GLY A 48 3.97 -0.71 -12.53
C GLY A 48 4.56 -1.29 -11.25
N LEU A 49 4.52 -0.54 -10.13
CA LEU A 49 4.98 -1.01 -8.81
C LEU A 49 3.85 -1.74 -8.06
N LEU A 50 2.60 -1.33 -8.25
CA LEU A 50 1.44 -1.96 -7.65
C LEU A 50 0.45 -2.47 -8.71
N GLU A 51 -0.15 -3.60 -8.43
CA GLU A 51 -1.45 -3.97 -8.98
C GLU A 51 -2.53 -3.49 -8.01
N VAL A 52 -3.48 -2.70 -8.52
CA VAL A 52 -4.61 -2.16 -7.75
C VAL A 52 -5.89 -2.57 -8.46
N GLY A 53 -6.63 -3.47 -7.82
CA GLY A 53 -7.95 -3.94 -8.23
C GLY A 53 -8.95 -3.91 -7.06
N PRO A 54 -10.23 -4.19 -7.34
CA PRO A 54 -11.31 -4.11 -6.34
C PRO A 54 -11.15 -5.13 -5.20
N GLU A 55 -10.61 -6.31 -5.50
CA GLU A 55 -10.44 -7.40 -4.54
C GLU A 55 -9.03 -7.46 -3.95
N LYS A 56 -8.05 -6.79 -4.58
CA LYS A 56 -6.64 -6.98 -4.26
C LYS A 56 -5.76 -5.79 -4.63
N ILE A 57 -4.93 -5.37 -3.68
CA ILE A 57 -3.82 -4.45 -3.88
C ILE A 57 -2.54 -5.18 -3.50
N ALA A 58 -1.60 -5.32 -4.45
CA ALA A 58 -0.37 -6.09 -4.23
C ALA A 58 0.83 -5.51 -4.98
N PRO A 59 2.06 -5.68 -4.46
CA PRO A 59 3.26 -5.30 -5.18
C PRO A 59 3.52 -6.24 -6.35
N THR A 60 3.80 -5.66 -7.52
CA THR A 60 4.28 -6.41 -8.68
C THR A 60 5.68 -6.96 -8.42
N LEU A 61 6.21 -7.79 -9.33
CA LEU A 61 7.62 -8.19 -9.30
C LEU A 61 8.56 -6.97 -9.26
N LYS A 62 8.24 -5.91 -10.00
CA LYS A 62 8.98 -4.64 -9.98
C LYS A 62 8.81 -3.95 -8.63
N GLY A 63 7.58 -3.84 -8.14
CA GLY A 63 7.27 -3.26 -6.83
C GLY A 63 8.06 -3.91 -5.69
N ARG A 64 8.20 -5.23 -5.70
CA ARG A 64 9.00 -5.97 -4.70
C ARG A 64 10.49 -5.66 -4.78
N ARG A 65 11.05 -5.51 -5.98
CA ARG A 65 12.45 -5.11 -6.17
C ARG A 65 12.71 -3.68 -5.68
N PHE A 66 11.72 -2.81 -5.79
CA PHE A 66 11.78 -1.41 -5.36
C PHE A 66 10.90 -1.16 -4.13
N LEU A 67 10.82 -2.12 -3.20
CA LEU A 67 9.87 -2.07 -2.08
C LEU A 67 10.08 -0.84 -1.20
N ASN A 68 11.33 -0.46 -0.92
CA ASN A 68 11.61 0.72 -0.11
C ASN A 68 11.10 2.00 -0.79
N VAL A 69 11.38 2.17 -2.09
CA VAL A 69 10.89 3.31 -2.91
C VAL A 69 9.37 3.32 -2.97
N LEU A 70 8.73 2.15 -3.00
CA LEU A 70 7.27 2.03 -2.95
C LEU A 70 6.72 2.45 -1.58
N LEU A 71 7.35 2.01 -0.49
CA LEU A 71 6.92 2.34 0.88
C LEU A 71 7.10 3.83 1.21
N GLU A 72 8.18 4.45 0.73
CA GLU A 72 8.45 5.88 0.93
C GLU A 72 7.36 6.79 0.37
N ARG A 73 6.54 6.32 -0.58
CA ARG A 73 5.40 7.06 -1.13
C ARG A 73 4.21 7.16 -0.17
N PHE A 74 4.21 6.35 0.88
CA PHE A 74 3.15 6.32 1.89
C PHE A 74 3.59 6.97 3.23
N LEU A 75 4.81 7.53 3.28
CA LEU A 75 5.29 8.43 4.34
C LEU A 75 4.74 9.84 4.12
#